data_AF-A0A7Y2FPW5-F1
#
_entry.id   AF-A0A7Y2FPW5-F1
#
_cell.length_a   1.000
_cell.length_b   1.000
_cell.length_c   1.000
_cell.angle_alpha   90.00
_cell.angle_beta   90.00
_cell.angle_gamma   90.00
#
_symmetry.space_group_name_H-M   'P 1'
#
loop_
_entity.id
_entity.type
_entity.pdbx_description
1 polymer ?
#
loop_
_entity_poly.entity_id
_entity_poly.type
_entity_poly.pdbx_seq_one_letter_code
_entity_poly.pdbx_strand_id
1 'polypeptide(L)'
;PNRQCVHVKIRCQQTGFEQVHFAARFLLRDSRITREQTVEIPTAALPIQPRAHLYGSVLFQGPRFQRIDEVNALDSKHCLFAASQGQEGETWLLGDPYFRDALLQSLQLCVVPDQCLPVRIDRWDIIEPGSTRPVKRVCKATIDAKEGDTYVGSISSVSTDGKPVELLCGYRARTLLRRPEWPSVDQLAARGSASDRPAVAKDSETRGTSQAHRVHSLKRYGYQDQDTFAFRFPLTAQDSQSATRSLYFTRFFKWMGQMREVCGLNTPGAYVKILDMLRSNEITSATNAFETTILSTPRCNDIVEGRLWVERASAVDCDAVCEWWAIPFAPNEGDPQMFAWSHMTISAVQVLRDGAVRATKWPDYFYGFLELMGPRSSGASRAPSTPSDYGSCCFEEIPGPRATGLLLADEVFDTSFEDGNVVGNIYFATYGAWQGRVRDRFFYELSPEDFRGRPDSELICTNFRMTQLREAMPFDRVRVEMRLVALYERAADLSFQYFRVAPDGSETKLAVGEHRAVWATPVAREKAMAENWPSKIMEGLLDRVRERRPMAS
;
A
#
# COMPACT_ATOMS: atom_id res chain seq x y z
N PRO A 1 -49.06 20.97 12.28
CA PRO A 1 -48.46 20.07 11.26
C PRO A 1 -47.59 19.00 11.93
N ASN A 2 -47.93 17.72 11.77
CA ASN A 2 -47.20 16.60 12.39
C ASN A 2 -45.71 16.64 12.01
N ARG A 3 -44.84 16.87 12.99
CA ARG A 3 -43.38 16.79 12.82
C ARG A 3 -43.02 15.35 12.50
N GLN A 4 -42.63 15.08 11.26
CA GLN A 4 -42.06 13.78 10.91
C GLN A 4 -40.63 13.72 11.43
N CYS A 5 -40.28 12.65 12.14
CA CYS A 5 -39.03 12.52 12.86
C CYS A 5 -38.39 11.18 12.53
N VAL A 6 -37.12 11.18 12.11
CA VAL A 6 -36.32 9.98 11.86
C VAL A 6 -35.28 9.84 12.95
N HIS A 7 -35.22 8.67 13.59
CA HIS A 7 -34.18 8.33 14.54
C HIS A 7 -33.21 7.35 13.90
N VAL A 8 -31.92 7.70 13.89
CA VAL A 8 -30.86 6.86 13.32
C VAL A 8 -29.87 6.50 14.43
N LYS A 9 -29.43 5.24 14.46
CA LYS A 9 -28.42 4.73 15.38
C LYS A 9 -27.41 3.88 14.62
N ILE A 10 -26.13 4.07 14.89
CA ILE A 10 -25.05 3.23 14.37
C ILE A 10 -24.51 2.38 15.52
N ARG A 11 -24.41 1.08 15.28
CA ARG A 11 -23.87 0.08 16.21
C ARG A 11 -22.78 -0.73 15.50
N CYS A 12 -21.82 -1.26 16.25
CA CYS A 12 -20.72 -2.04 15.68
C CYS A 12 -20.61 -3.44 16.29
N GLN A 13 -20.07 -4.37 15.49
CA GLN A 13 -19.87 -5.77 15.86
C GLN A 13 -18.93 -5.94 17.07
N GLN A 14 -17.94 -5.06 17.25
CA GLN A 14 -17.00 -5.12 18.39
C GLN A 14 -17.72 -5.08 19.75
N THR A 15 -18.90 -4.46 19.81
CA THR A 15 -19.75 -4.37 21.01
C THR A 15 -20.94 -5.34 20.98
N GLY A 16 -20.92 -6.36 20.12
CA GLY A 16 -22.06 -7.28 19.94
C GLY A 16 -23.34 -6.58 19.46
N PHE A 17 -23.23 -5.38 18.87
CA PHE A 17 -24.36 -4.50 18.56
C PHE A 17 -25.23 -4.08 19.75
N GLU A 18 -24.75 -4.19 20.99
CA GLU A 18 -25.50 -3.80 22.19
C GLU A 18 -25.40 -2.29 22.45
N GLN A 19 -24.24 -1.70 22.19
CA GLN A 19 -23.99 -0.28 22.42
C GLN A 19 -24.33 0.58 21.19
N VAL A 20 -24.93 1.75 21.44
CA VAL A 20 -25.14 2.79 20.42
C VAL A 20 -23.92 3.70 20.40
N HIS A 21 -23.18 3.69 19.29
CA HIS A 21 -21.95 4.47 19.12
C HIS A 21 -22.23 5.87 18.57
N PHE A 22 -23.17 5.97 17.63
CA PHE A 22 -23.68 7.25 17.14
C PHE A 22 -25.20 7.22 17.12
N ALA A 23 -25.82 8.34 17.46
CA ALA A 23 -27.25 8.51 17.38
C ALA A 23 -27.58 9.92 16.88
N ALA A 24 -28.58 10.02 16.02
CA ALA A 24 -29.09 11.29 15.53
C ALA A 24 -30.61 11.25 15.45
N ARG A 25 -31.22 12.42 15.64
CA ARG A 25 -32.65 12.64 15.41
C ARG A 25 -32.82 13.72 14.36
N PHE A 26 -33.37 13.34 13.21
CA PHE A 26 -33.62 14.24 12.10
C PHE A 26 -35.10 14.66 12.08
N LEU A 27 -35.36 15.97 12.04
CA LEU A 27 -36.70 16.53 12.02
C LEU A 27 -37.00 17.05 10.60
N LEU A 28 -38.01 16.48 9.95
CA LEU A 28 -38.46 16.91 8.63
C LEU A 28 -39.35 18.16 8.76
N ARG A 29 -38.94 19.26 8.13
CA ARG A 29 -39.68 20.54 8.02
C ARG A 29 -40.01 21.17 9.38
N ASP A 30 -38.99 21.47 10.20
CA ASP A 30 -39.16 22.33 11.37
C ASP A 30 -39.06 23.81 10.96
N SER A 31 -40.14 24.57 11.15
CA SER A 31 -40.22 26.01 10.80
C SER A 31 -39.53 26.93 11.81
N ARG A 32 -38.79 26.37 12.78
CA ARG A 32 -38.04 27.11 13.82
C ARG A 32 -36.61 27.49 13.42
N ILE A 33 -36.22 27.29 12.16
CA ILE A 33 -34.91 27.71 11.65
C ILE A 33 -34.74 29.20 11.96
N THR A 34 -33.83 29.49 12.89
CA THR A 34 -33.53 30.87 13.29
C THR A 34 -32.71 31.49 12.16
N ARG A 35 -33.26 32.51 11.50
CA ARG A 35 -32.69 33.11 10.27
C ARG A 35 -31.57 34.12 10.51
N GLU A 36 -31.20 34.36 11.76
CA GLU A 36 -30.37 35.51 12.12
C GLU A 36 -29.01 35.06 12.65
N GLN A 37 -28.09 34.77 11.73
CA GLN A 37 -26.66 34.92 11.96
C GLN A 37 -26.01 35.41 10.67
N THR A 38 -25.46 36.62 10.71
CA THR A 38 -24.66 37.18 9.62
C THR A 38 -23.20 36.85 9.93
N VAL A 39 -22.55 36.11 9.05
CA VAL A 39 -21.09 35.94 9.10
C VAL A 39 -20.48 37.09 8.34
N GLU A 40 -19.66 37.91 9.01
CA GLU A 40 -18.89 38.95 8.33
C GLU A 40 -17.94 38.28 7.33
N ILE A 41 -18.05 38.70 6.06
CA ILE A 41 -17.19 38.20 4.99
C ILE A 41 -15.87 38.98 5.08
N PRO A 42 -14.76 38.32 5.43
CA PRO A 42 -13.48 38.97 5.57
C PRO A 42 -12.91 39.33 4.19
N THR A 43 -12.16 40.43 4.13
CA THR A 43 -11.62 40.98 2.88
C THR A 43 -10.27 40.37 2.46
N ALA A 44 -9.59 39.62 3.34
CA ALA A 44 -8.31 38.97 3.05
C ALA A 44 -8.17 37.59 3.71
N ALA A 45 -7.40 36.70 3.10
CA ALA A 45 -7.03 35.41 3.68
C ALA A 45 -5.76 35.56 4.55
N LEU A 46 -5.69 34.84 5.66
CA LEU A 46 -4.42 34.59 6.34
C LEU A 46 -3.51 33.80 5.40
N PRO A 47 -2.19 33.92 5.53
CA PRO A 47 -1.25 33.21 4.66
C PRO A 47 -1.07 31.75 5.09
N ILE A 48 -2.17 31.08 5.44
CA ILE A 48 -2.24 29.65 5.72
C ILE A 48 -2.60 28.96 4.41
N GLN A 49 -1.79 28.00 3.97
CA GLN A 49 -2.12 27.10 2.86
C GLN A 49 -2.73 25.82 3.43
N PRO A 50 -4.07 25.60 3.43
CA PRO A 50 -4.68 24.49 4.17
C PRO A 50 -4.11 23.12 3.82
N ARG A 51 -3.85 22.85 2.53
CA ARG A 51 -3.27 21.59 2.05
C ARG A 51 -1.87 21.31 2.58
N ALA A 52 -1.04 22.34 2.75
CA ALA A 52 0.34 22.19 3.20
C ALA A 52 0.49 22.35 4.72
N HIS A 53 -0.32 23.22 5.32
CA HIS A 53 -0.15 23.66 6.70
C HIS A 53 -1.12 23.01 7.69
N LEU A 54 -2.33 22.62 7.25
CA LEU A 54 -3.38 22.08 8.13
C LEU A 54 -3.56 20.56 7.97
N TYR A 55 -3.73 20.07 6.74
CA TYR A 55 -3.96 18.65 6.48
C TYR A 55 -2.65 17.84 6.51
N GLY A 56 -2.69 16.69 7.20
CA GLY A 56 -1.52 15.86 7.48
C GLY A 56 -0.70 16.31 8.70
N SER A 57 -0.97 17.49 9.25
CA SER A 57 -0.33 18.03 10.45
C SER A 57 -1.31 18.08 11.63
N VAL A 58 -2.23 19.05 11.63
CA VAL A 58 -3.23 19.29 12.68
C VAL A 58 -4.54 18.57 12.36
N LEU A 59 -4.88 18.45 11.07
CA LEU A 59 -6.06 17.79 10.54
C LEU A 59 -5.66 16.48 9.85
N PHE A 60 -6.26 15.35 10.22
CA PHE A 60 -5.87 14.02 9.71
C PHE A 60 -6.65 13.57 8.46
N GLN A 61 -7.55 14.40 7.95
CA GLN A 61 -8.53 14.02 6.95
C GLN A 61 -7.93 13.84 5.55
N GLY A 62 -8.35 12.77 4.86
CA GLY A 62 -7.90 12.42 3.51
C GLY A 62 -8.49 13.30 2.40
N PRO A 63 -8.00 13.21 1.16
CA PRO A 63 -8.22 14.22 0.11
C PRO A 63 -9.68 14.61 -0.18
N ARG A 64 -10.64 13.67 -0.11
CA ARG A 64 -12.07 13.98 -0.32
C ARG A 64 -12.67 14.91 0.75
N PHE A 65 -12.11 14.89 1.95
CA PHE A 65 -12.54 15.66 3.12
C PHE A 65 -11.73 16.95 3.33
N GLN A 66 -10.75 17.22 2.46
CA GLN A 66 -9.93 18.43 2.51
C GLN A 66 -10.65 19.62 1.85
N ARG A 67 -11.74 20.08 2.49
CA ARG A 67 -12.65 21.08 1.92
C ARG A 67 -12.45 22.50 2.43
N ILE A 68 -11.67 22.72 3.48
CA ILE A 68 -11.19 24.07 3.87
C ILE A 68 -10.22 24.58 2.80
N ASP A 69 -10.64 25.59 2.07
CA ASP A 69 -9.89 26.18 0.95
C ASP A 69 -8.96 27.29 1.43
N GLU A 70 -9.44 28.12 2.36
CA GLU A 70 -8.75 29.31 2.87
C GLU A 70 -9.12 29.52 4.34
N VAL A 71 -8.21 30.09 5.13
CA VAL A 71 -8.49 30.59 6.48
C VAL A 71 -8.28 32.10 6.47
N ASN A 72 -9.25 32.86 6.94
CA ASN A 72 -9.28 34.31 6.89
C ASN A 72 -9.02 34.98 8.23
N ALA A 73 -9.41 34.33 9.32
CA ALA A 73 -9.06 34.74 10.67
C ALA A 73 -8.98 33.50 11.55
N LEU A 74 -8.02 33.49 12.47
CA LEU A 74 -7.81 32.37 13.39
C LEU A 74 -7.29 32.90 14.72
N ASP A 75 -8.04 32.64 15.79
CA ASP A 75 -7.64 32.84 17.18
C ASP A 75 -8.19 31.71 18.06
N SER A 76 -7.89 31.74 19.36
CA SER A 76 -8.29 30.67 20.29
C SER A 76 -9.81 30.54 20.51
N LYS A 77 -10.60 31.49 20.01
CA LYS A 77 -12.06 31.54 20.08
C LYS A 77 -12.72 31.46 18.72
N HIS A 78 -12.10 31.92 17.64
CA HIS A 78 -12.75 32.04 16.34
C HIS A 78 -11.87 31.50 15.21
N CYS A 79 -12.49 30.78 14.28
CA CYS A 79 -11.90 30.45 12.99
C CYS A 79 -12.87 30.85 11.89
N LEU A 80 -12.48 31.83 11.08
CA LEU A 80 -13.20 32.27 9.90
C LEU A 80 -12.49 31.69 8.68
N PHE A 81 -13.20 30.93 7.86
CA PHE A 81 -12.61 30.15 6.77
C PHE A 81 -13.58 30.03 5.60
N ALA A 82 -13.04 29.75 4.43
CA ALA A 82 -13.83 29.38 3.27
C ALA A 82 -13.71 27.88 3.00
N ALA A 83 -14.81 27.26 2.59
CA ALA A 83 -14.83 25.85 2.25
C ALA A 83 -15.71 25.56 1.03
N SER A 84 -15.32 24.55 0.27
CA SER A 84 -16.03 24.10 -0.92
C SER A 84 -17.15 23.11 -0.56
N GLN A 85 -18.36 23.41 -1.02
CA GLN A 85 -19.55 22.57 -0.90
C GLN A 85 -20.02 22.09 -2.28
N GLY A 86 -20.33 20.81 -2.40
CA GLY A 86 -20.79 20.18 -3.63
C GLY A 86 -19.64 19.62 -4.47
N GLN A 87 -19.99 18.67 -5.33
CA GLN A 87 -19.08 18.05 -6.29
C GLN A 87 -19.87 17.75 -7.57
N GLU A 88 -19.22 17.93 -8.73
CA GLU A 88 -19.87 17.66 -10.01
C GLU A 88 -20.30 16.19 -10.12
N GLY A 89 -21.56 15.97 -10.48
CA GLY A 89 -22.13 14.63 -10.67
C GLY A 89 -22.54 13.88 -9.39
N GLU A 90 -22.30 14.42 -8.20
CA GLU A 90 -22.74 13.82 -6.92
C GLU A 90 -23.90 14.63 -6.32
N THR A 91 -24.94 13.96 -5.85
CA THR A 91 -26.08 14.60 -5.17
C THR A 91 -26.46 13.80 -3.93
N TRP A 92 -26.58 14.47 -2.79
CA TRP A 92 -26.91 13.85 -1.51
C TRP A 92 -28.23 14.36 -0.99
N LEU A 93 -29.11 13.42 -0.59
CA LEU A 93 -30.44 13.73 -0.07
C LEU A 93 -30.41 14.70 1.12
N LEU A 94 -29.41 14.54 1.98
CA LEU A 94 -29.24 15.36 3.17
C LEU A 94 -28.13 16.40 3.03
N GLY A 95 -27.48 16.52 1.87
CA GLY A 95 -26.36 17.44 1.65
C GLY A 95 -24.96 16.85 1.74
N ASP A 96 -23.97 17.64 1.33
CA ASP A 96 -22.59 17.22 1.10
C ASP A 96 -21.87 16.80 2.41
N PRO A 97 -21.55 15.51 2.60
CA PRO A 97 -20.89 15.03 3.81
C PRO A 97 -19.43 15.51 3.93
N TYR A 98 -18.75 15.82 2.82
CA TYR A 98 -17.37 16.26 2.83
C TYR A 98 -17.25 17.70 3.31
N PHE A 99 -18.16 18.56 2.86
CA PHE A 99 -18.28 19.93 3.36
C PHE A 99 -18.60 19.97 4.85
N ARG A 100 -19.55 19.13 5.30
CA ARG A 100 -19.92 19.04 6.71
C ARG A 100 -18.79 18.59 7.61
N ASP A 101 -17.95 17.66 7.14
CA ASP A 101 -16.77 17.26 7.89
C ASP A 101 -15.79 18.43 8.04
N ALA A 102 -15.61 19.26 7.02
CA ALA A 102 -14.80 20.49 7.13
C ALA A 102 -15.37 21.50 8.16
N LEU A 103 -16.69 21.57 8.32
CA LEU A 103 -17.29 22.31 9.42
C LEU A 103 -16.84 21.71 10.77
N LEU A 104 -16.99 20.40 10.98
CA LEU A 104 -16.58 19.74 12.23
C LEU A 104 -15.08 19.87 12.54
N GLN A 105 -14.24 19.81 11.51
CA GLN A 105 -12.78 19.98 11.57
C GLN A 105 -12.38 21.36 12.09
N SER A 106 -13.11 22.42 11.72
CA SER A 106 -12.70 23.81 11.93
C SER A 106 -12.46 24.18 13.39
N LEU A 107 -13.18 23.55 14.32
CA LEU A 107 -13.02 23.79 15.76
C LEU A 107 -11.63 23.35 16.27
N GLN A 108 -11.03 22.32 15.65
CA GLN A 108 -9.69 21.84 15.99
C GLN A 108 -8.63 22.93 15.81
N LEU A 109 -8.84 23.86 14.87
CA LEU A 109 -7.89 24.94 14.58
C LEU A 109 -7.82 25.96 15.72
N CYS A 110 -8.93 26.21 16.41
CA CYS A 110 -9.00 27.15 17.53
C CYS A 110 -8.40 26.59 18.83
N VAL A 111 -8.24 25.27 18.93
CA VAL A 111 -7.93 24.59 20.20
C VAL A 111 -6.58 23.89 20.19
N VAL A 112 -5.77 24.03 19.13
CA VAL A 112 -4.37 23.55 19.16
C VAL A 112 -3.62 24.19 20.33
N PRO A 113 -2.77 23.43 21.06
CA PRO A 113 -2.27 22.08 20.76
C PRO A 113 -3.13 20.91 21.30
N ASP A 114 -4.36 21.13 21.75
CA ASP A 114 -5.21 20.05 22.26
C ASP A 114 -5.82 19.26 21.08
N GLN A 115 -5.48 17.99 20.93
CA GLN A 115 -6.11 17.10 19.95
C GLN A 115 -7.50 16.70 20.47
N CYS A 116 -8.55 17.07 19.74
CA CYS A 116 -9.93 16.89 20.17
C CYS A 116 -10.71 16.00 19.19
N LEU A 117 -11.73 15.30 19.69
CA LEU A 117 -12.72 14.60 18.86
C LEU A 117 -14.15 15.08 19.13
N PRO A 118 -15.01 15.15 18.09
CA PRO A 118 -16.45 15.33 18.24
C PRO A 118 -17.05 14.29 19.19
N VAL A 119 -17.82 14.72 20.19
CA VAL A 119 -18.57 13.80 21.07
C VAL A 119 -20.08 14.06 21.06
N ARG A 120 -20.51 15.28 20.75
CA ARG A 120 -21.94 15.64 20.71
C ARG A 120 -22.19 16.90 19.90
N ILE A 121 -23.36 16.96 19.28
CA ILE A 121 -23.92 18.15 18.64
C ILE A 121 -25.36 18.26 19.15
N ASP A 122 -25.73 19.40 19.73
CA ASP A 122 -27.08 19.57 20.26
C ASP A 122 -28.10 19.83 19.13
N ARG A 123 -27.73 20.65 18.14
CA ARG A 123 -28.56 20.96 16.98
C ARG A 123 -27.73 21.27 15.75
N TRP A 124 -28.18 20.79 14.58
CA TRP A 124 -27.66 21.16 13.26
C TRP A 124 -28.83 21.57 12.37
N ASP A 125 -28.95 22.87 12.10
CA ASP A 125 -29.96 23.43 11.21
C ASP A 125 -29.42 23.46 9.77
N ILE A 126 -30.13 22.76 8.87
CA ILE A 126 -29.77 22.67 7.45
C ILE A 126 -30.79 23.51 6.67
N ILE A 127 -30.34 24.66 6.14
CA ILE A 127 -31.21 25.67 5.52
C ILE A 127 -31.18 25.50 4.00
N GLU A 128 -29.97 25.38 3.44
CA GLU A 128 -29.74 25.08 2.03
C GLU A 128 -28.95 23.76 1.95
N PRO A 129 -29.61 22.62 1.66
CA PRO A 129 -28.99 21.29 1.77
C PRO A 129 -27.92 21.01 0.72
N GLY A 130 -27.65 21.91 -0.23
CA GLY A 130 -26.49 21.81 -1.11
C GLY A 130 -26.76 22.24 -2.55
N SER A 131 -25.68 22.29 -3.32
CA SER A 131 -25.65 22.62 -4.74
C SER A 131 -25.13 21.43 -5.53
N THR A 132 -25.68 21.20 -6.74
CA THR A 132 -25.21 20.19 -7.70
C THR A 132 -23.90 20.60 -8.40
N ARG A 133 -23.44 21.82 -8.15
CA ARG A 133 -22.16 22.36 -8.60
C ARG A 133 -21.31 22.79 -7.41
N PRO A 134 -19.98 22.68 -7.48
CA PRO A 134 -19.09 23.20 -6.45
C PRO A 134 -19.36 24.69 -6.20
N VAL A 135 -19.63 25.06 -4.95
CA VAL A 135 -19.84 26.43 -4.49
C VAL A 135 -18.99 26.69 -3.26
N LYS A 136 -18.39 27.88 -3.19
CA LYS A 136 -17.61 28.32 -2.04
C LYS A 136 -18.55 28.86 -0.96
N ARG A 137 -18.35 28.47 0.29
CA ARG A 137 -19.11 28.94 1.46
C ARG A 137 -18.16 29.61 2.44
N VAL A 138 -18.63 30.68 3.08
CA VAL A 138 -17.89 31.36 4.16
C VAL A 138 -18.39 30.82 5.48
N CYS A 139 -17.49 30.38 6.35
CA CYS A 139 -17.80 29.64 7.54
C CYS A 139 -17.09 30.26 8.75
N LYS A 140 -17.77 30.28 9.89
CA LYS A 140 -17.23 30.76 11.17
C LYS A 140 -17.44 29.70 12.24
N ALA A 141 -16.36 29.20 12.81
CA ALA A 141 -16.36 28.42 14.04
C ALA A 141 -16.11 29.35 15.23
N THR A 142 -16.82 29.13 16.33
CA THR A 142 -16.70 29.89 17.58
C THR A 142 -16.63 28.94 18.77
N ILE A 143 -15.68 29.15 19.67
CA ILE A 143 -15.59 28.49 20.98
C ILE A 143 -16.38 29.34 21.97
N ASP A 144 -17.47 28.77 22.47
CA ASP A 144 -18.35 29.44 23.43
C ASP A 144 -17.84 29.23 24.87
N ALA A 145 -17.37 28.02 25.19
CA ALA A 145 -16.87 27.66 26.51
C ALA A 145 -15.91 26.47 26.49
N LYS A 146 -15.20 26.25 27.60
CA LYS A 146 -14.49 24.99 27.90
C LYS A 146 -14.99 24.45 29.24
N GLU A 147 -15.58 23.26 29.20
CA GLU A 147 -16.13 22.54 30.35
C GLU A 147 -15.22 21.34 30.66
N GLY A 148 -14.29 21.49 31.61
CA GLY A 148 -13.30 20.44 31.92
C GLY A 148 -12.39 20.13 30.73
N ASP A 149 -12.48 18.91 30.21
CA ASP A 149 -11.73 18.43 29.03
C ASP A 149 -12.48 18.64 27.71
N THR A 150 -13.64 19.31 27.72
CA THR A 150 -14.52 19.41 26.56
C THR A 150 -14.71 20.87 26.14
N TYR A 151 -14.36 21.17 24.90
CA TYR A 151 -14.67 22.46 24.26
C TYR A 151 -16.11 22.45 23.74
N VAL A 152 -16.83 23.55 23.97
CA VAL A 152 -18.20 23.77 23.50
C VAL A 152 -18.19 24.96 22.55
N GLY A 153 -18.81 24.81 21.38
CA GLY A 153 -18.84 25.85 20.37
C GLY A 153 -20.01 25.75 19.41
N SER A 154 -19.99 26.66 18.45
CA SER A 154 -20.95 26.75 17.35
C SER A 154 -20.24 27.01 16.03
N ILE A 155 -20.85 26.57 14.93
CA ILE A 155 -20.31 26.75 13.58
C ILE A 155 -21.43 27.24 12.67
N SER A 156 -21.23 28.37 12.00
CA SER A 156 -22.18 28.90 11.03
C SER A 156 -21.54 28.93 9.64
N SER A 157 -22.30 28.60 8.61
CA SER A 157 -21.90 28.75 7.22
C SER A 157 -22.91 29.62 6.48
N VAL A 158 -22.38 30.50 5.61
CA VAL A 158 -23.16 31.38 4.75
C VAL A 158 -22.71 31.24 3.30
N SER A 159 -23.62 31.58 2.42
CA SER A 159 -23.39 31.89 1.02
C SER A 159 -22.45 33.10 0.87
N THR A 160 -21.83 33.26 -0.30
CA THR A 160 -20.99 34.43 -0.60
C THR A 160 -21.76 35.75 -0.63
N ASP A 161 -23.09 35.71 -0.71
CA ASP A 161 -23.99 36.87 -0.56
C ASP A 161 -24.47 37.08 0.90
N GLY A 162 -23.90 36.35 1.86
CA GLY A 162 -24.21 36.46 3.29
C GLY A 162 -25.47 35.72 3.76
N LYS A 163 -26.14 34.96 2.89
CA LYS A 163 -27.32 34.17 3.28
C LYS A 163 -26.94 32.93 4.11
N PRO A 164 -27.62 32.63 5.22
CA PRO A 164 -27.38 31.42 6.02
C PRO A 164 -27.59 30.11 5.23
N VAL A 165 -26.65 29.16 5.39
CA VAL A 165 -26.63 27.86 4.70
C VAL A 165 -26.81 26.70 5.70
N GLU A 166 -25.92 26.59 6.68
CA GLU A 166 -26.02 25.63 7.79
C GLU A 166 -25.55 26.26 9.10
N LEU A 167 -26.21 25.89 10.21
CA LEU A 167 -25.89 26.33 11.56
C LEU A 167 -25.77 25.14 12.52
N LEU A 168 -24.61 24.99 13.13
CA LEU A 168 -24.27 23.99 14.13
C LEU A 168 -24.24 24.65 15.52
N CYS A 169 -25.03 24.16 16.47
CA CYS A 169 -25.10 24.69 17.83
C CYS A 169 -24.79 23.59 18.86
N GLY A 170 -24.10 23.97 19.94
CA GLY A 170 -23.76 23.06 21.03
C GLY A 170 -22.85 21.93 20.55
N TYR A 171 -21.89 22.24 19.68
CA TYR A 171 -20.87 21.31 19.23
C TYR A 171 -19.86 21.10 20.36
N ARG A 172 -19.72 19.86 20.79
CA ARG A 172 -18.83 19.46 21.89
C ARG A 172 -17.69 18.62 21.33
N ALA A 173 -16.47 19.09 21.52
CA ALA A 173 -15.25 18.37 21.17
C ALA A 173 -14.43 18.09 22.42
N ARG A 174 -14.20 16.81 22.72
CA ARG A 174 -13.44 16.39 23.90
C ARG A 174 -11.96 16.28 23.55
N THR A 175 -11.10 16.87 24.39
CA THR A 175 -9.66 16.69 24.34
C THR A 175 -9.31 15.23 24.62
N LEU A 176 -8.65 14.59 23.67
CA LEU A 176 -8.09 13.25 23.87
C LEU A 176 -6.74 13.33 24.56
N LEU A 177 -5.88 14.20 24.04
CA LEU A 177 -4.53 14.41 24.54
C LEU A 177 -3.99 15.74 24.03
N ARG A 178 -3.03 16.30 24.76
CA ARG A 178 -2.31 17.50 24.35
C ARG A 178 -1.09 17.12 23.52
N ARG A 179 -0.84 17.84 22.42
CA ARG A 179 0.25 17.63 21.46
C ARG A 179 1.27 18.77 21.56
N PRO A 180 2.23 18.78 22.50
CA PRO A 180 3.19 19.88 22.65
C PRO A 180 3.97 20.20 21.37
N GLU A 181 4.10 19.22 20.48
CA GLU A 181 4.73 19.32 19.17
C GLU A 181 3.90 20.10 18.12
N TRP A 182 2.60 20.29 18.35
CA TRP A 182 1.75 21.07 17.46
C TRP A 182 1.94 22.58 17.67
N PRO A 183 1.77 23.39 16.61
CA PRO A 183 1.84 24.84 16.75
C PRO A 183 0.75 25.34 17.70
N SER A 184 1.06 26.38 18.46
CA SER A 184 0.03 27.20 19.11
C SER A 184 -0.86 27.87 18.05
N VAL A 185 -2.04 28.32 18.46
CA VAL A 185 -2.98 29.00 17.54
C VAL A 185 -2.33 30.21 16.87
N ASP A 186 -1.58 31.01 17.63
CA ASP A 186 -0.88 32.19 17.10
C ASP A 186 0.21 31.81 16.08
N GLN A 187 0.97 30.73 16.34
CA GLN A 187 1.94 30.21 15.38
C GLN A 187 1.27 29.66 14.12
N LEU A 188 0.10 29.06 14.25
CA LEU A 188 -0.68 28.56 13.13
C LEU A 188 -1.22 29.73 12.28
N ALA A 189 -1.66 30.81 12.94
CA ALA A 189 -2.14 32.04 12.29
C ALA A 189 -1.02 32.84 11.59
N ALA A 190 0.19 32.88 12.16
CA ALA A 190 1.33 33.65 11.64
C ALA A 190 2.12 32.96 10.52
N ARG A 191 1.84 31.69 10.23
CA ARG A 191 2.69 30.78 9.44
C ARG A 191 2.90 31.11 7.95
N GLY A 192 2.49 32.29 7.48
CA GLY A 192 2.77 32.69 6.09
C GLY A 192 3.11 34.15 5.85
N SER A 193 3.55 34.89 6.88
CA SER A 193 4.19 36.19 6.66
C SER A 193 5.69 36.10 6.37
N ALA A 194 6.29 34.90 6.39
CA ALA A 194 7.72 34.69 6.14
C ALA A 194 7.95 34.12 4.73
N SER A 195 8.66 34.89 3.92
CA SER A 195 9.29 34.48 2.67
C SER A 195 10.43 33.50 2.92
N ASP A 196 10.13 32.25 3.27
CA ASP A 196 11.15 31.20 3.34
C ASP A 196 11.09 30.35 2.08
N ARG A 197 11.97 30.71 1.12
CA ARG A 197 12.58 29.72 0.24
C ARG A 197 13.22 28.67 1.16
N PRO A 198 13.04 27.36 0.93
CA PRO A 198 13.76 26.38 1.73
C PRO A 198 15.24 26.52 1.44
N ALA A 199 15.97 27.07 2.41
CA ALA A 199 17.42 26.95 2.47
C ALA A 199 17.75 25.47 2.56
N VAL A 200 18.72 25.05 1.74
CA VAL A 200 19.37 23.75 1.83
C VAL A 200 19.97 23.64 3.23
N ALA A 201 19.24 23.03 4.15
CA ALA A 201 19.76 22.66 5.45
C ALA A 201 20.64 21.42 5.24
N LYS A 202 21.93 21.59 5.48
CA LYS A 202 22.89 20.49 5.60
C LYS A 202 22.34 19.47 6.60
N ASP A 203 22.37 18.21 6.19
CA ASP A 203 22.21 17.06 7.08
C ASP A 203 23.04 17.27 8.34
N SER A 204 22.35 17.47 9.46
CA SER A 204 22.91 17.20 10.78
C SER A 204 21.88 16.36 11.51
N GLU A 205 22.35 15.19 11.91
CA GLU A 205 21.61 14.12 12.53
C GLU A 205 20.73 14.62 13.67
N THR A 206 19.43 14.35 13.57
CA THR A 206 18.57 14.20 14.75
C THR A 206 17.87 12.85 14.63
N ARG A 207 18.48 11.85 15.27
CA ARG A 207 17.89 10.54 15.56
C ARG A 207 16.69 10.75 16.48
N GLY A 208 15.49 10.76 15.90
CA GLY A 208 14.23 10.84 16.65
C GLY A 208 13.01 11.06 15.78
N THR A 209 12.35 9.97 15.36
CA THR A 209 10.94 9.91 14.95
C THR A 209 10.45 10.76 13.75
N SER A 210 11.03 10.58 12.56
CA SER A 210 10.50 11.12 11.27
C SER A 210 10.03 10.03 10.28
N GLN A 211 9.26 9.05 10.76
CA GLN A 211 8.76 7.92 9.95
C GLN A 211 7.54 8.22 9.05
N ALA A 212 7.02 9.45 8.99
CA ALA A 212 5.66 9.70 8.51
C ALA A 212 5.46 9.98 7.00
N HIS A 213 6.50 9.96 6.16
CA HIS A 213 6.28 9.99 4.70
C HIS A 213 6.05 8.57 4.17
N ARG A 214 4.78 8.15 4.15
CA ARG A 214 4.36 6.88 3.56
C ARG A 214 4.73 6.78 2.07
N VAL A 215 4.82 7.92 1.38
CA VAL A 215 5.19 8.03 -0.04
C VAL A 215 6.13 9.23 -0.23
N HIS A 216 7.21 9.08 -0.99
CA HIS A 216 8.14 10.17 -1.36
C HIS A 216 8.94 9.82 -2.62
N SER A 217 9.68 10.79 -3.17
CA SER A 217 10.49 10.59 -4.37
C SER A 217 11.96 10.84 -4.08
N LEU A 218 12.83 9.94 -4.54
CA LEU A 218 14.27 10.09 -4.51
C LEU A 218 14.73 10.57 -5.89
N LYS A 219 15.38 11.74 -5.96
CA LYS A 219 15.83 12.32 -7.22
C LYS A 219 17.19 11.76 -7.60
N ARG A 220 17.35 11.36 -8.86
CA ARG A 220 18.62 10.81 -9.40
C ARG A 220 19.21 9.69 -8.53
N TYR A 221 18.36 8.77 -8.12
CA TYR A 221 18.75 7.67 -7.22
C TYR A 221 19.12 6.41 -7.98
N GLY A 222 18.33 6.02 -8.98
CA GLY A 222 18.56 4.76 -9.71
C GLY A 222 19.92 4.72 -10.41
N TYR A 223 20.37 3.52 -10.78
CA TYR A 223 21.70 3.30 -11.38
C TYR A 223 21.99 4.14 -12.63
N GLN A 224 20.96 4.68 -13.28
CA GLN A 224 21.03 5.54 -14.46
C GLN A 224 20.41 6.92 -14.19
N ASP A 225 20.60 7.45 -12.98
CA ASP A 225 20.07 8.74 -12.51
C ASP A 225 18.54 8.84 -12.59
N GLN A 226 17.82 7.72 -12.41
CA GLN A 226 16.36 7.72 -12.42
C GLN A 226 15.76 8.45 -11.20
N ASP A 227 14.63 9.12 -11.44
CA ASP A 227 13.75 9.50 -10.35
C ASP A 227 13.05 8.25 -9.83
N THR A 228 13.19 7.99 -8.55
CA THR A 228 12.72 6.76 -7.90
C THR A 228 11.54 7.05 -7.00
N PHE A 229 10.49 6.24 -7.14
CA PHE A 229 9.34 6.24 -6.27
C PHE A 229 9.65 5.43 -5.01
N ALA A 230 9.45 6.01 -3.83
CA ALA A 230 9.65 5.35 -2.55
C ALA A 230 8.35 5.27 -1.75
N PHE A 231 8.05 4.09 -1.23
CA PHE A 231 6.86 3.80 -0.45
C PHE A 231 7.23 3.06 0.84
N ARG A 232 6.83 3.61 1.99
CA ARG A 232 7.10 3.07 3.32
C ARG A 232 5.86 2.43 3.92
N PHE A 233 6.02 1.24 4.47
CA PHE A 233 4.98 0.55 5.22
C PHE A 233 5.59 -0.29 6.35
N PRO A 234 4.91 -0.39 7.50
CA PRO A 234 5.40 -1.24 8.58
C PRO A 234 5.29 -2.70 8.18
N LEU A 235 6.32 -3.49 8.52
CA LEU A 235 6.19 -4.94 8.50
C LEU A 235 5.25 -5.36 9.64
N THR A 236 4.43 -6.36 9.40
CA THR A 236 3.46 -6.84 10.40
C THR A 236 3.66 -8.32 10.70
N ALA A 237 3.08 -8.79 11.80
CA ALA A 237 3.10 -10.20 12.16
C ALA A 237 2.53 -11.11 11.05
N GLN A 238 1.65 -10.60 10.18
CA GLN A 238 1.09 -11.37 9.07
C GLN A 238 2.11 -11.62 7.95
N ASP A 239 3.18 -10.83 7.86
CA ASP A 239 4.22 -10.97 6.84
C ASP A 239 5.34 -11.94 7.30
N SER A 240 5.46 -12.13 8.61
CA SER A 240 6.43 -12.99 9.30
C SER A 240 5.95 -14.45 9.44
N GLN A 241 5.74 -15.13 8.30
CA GLN A 241 5.07 -16.44 8.25
C GLN A 241 5.99 -17.65 8.16
N SER A 242 7.31 -17.44 8.11
CA SER A 242 8.27 -18.54 7.99
C SER A 242 8.38 -19.36 9.29
N ALA A 243 9.10 -20.48 9.27
CA ALA A 243 9.24 -21.36 10.44
C ALA A 243 9.90 -20.65 11.63
N THR A 244 10.87 -19.77 11.37
CA THR A 244 11.55 -18.94 12.38
C THR A 244 10.79 -17.65 12.70
N ARG A 245 9.64 -17.40 12.05
CA ARG A 245 8.87 -16.14 12.07
C ARG A 245 9.61 -14.96 11.43
N SER A 246 10.38 -15.25 10.39
CA SER A 246 11.00 -14.26 9.52
C SER A 246 10.08 -13.94 8.32
N LEU A 247 10.46 -12.94 7.53
CA LEU A 247 9.73 -12.54 6.34
C LEU A 247 9.65 -13.69 5.32
N TYR A 248 8.44 -14.07 4.92
CA TYR A 248 8.25 -15.10 3.90
C TYR A 248 8.38 -14.55 2.48
N PHE A 249 9.13 -15.24 1.61
CA PHE A 249 9.57 -14.71 0.31
C PHE A 249 8.43 -14.33 -0.67
N THR A 250 7.26 -14.95 -0.58
CA THR A 250 6.15 -14.64 -1.50
C THR A 250 5.57 -13.24 -1.30
N ARG A 251 5.92 -12.57 -0.19
CA ARG A 251 5.51 -11.19 0.11
C ARG A 251 6.06 -10.19 -0.89
N PHE A 252 7.28 -10.41 -1.39
CA PHE A 252 7.91 -9.53 -2.39
C PHE A 252 7.06 -9.37 -3.65
N PHE A 253 6.36 -10.42 -4.08
CA PHE A 253 5.55 -10.38 -5.31
C PHE A 253 4.29 -9.56 -5.11
N LYS A 254 3.65 -9.68 -3.94
CA LYS A 254 2.50 -8.84 -3.57
C LYS A 254 2.91 -7.39 -3.45
N TRP A 255 4.03 -7.12 -2.77
CA TRP A 255 4.54 -5.76 -2.62
C TRP A 255 4.98 -5.15 -3.96
N MET A 256 5.66 -5.90 -4.84
CA MET A 256 6.00 -5.41 -6.19
C MET A 256 4.75 -5.00 -6.98
N GLY A 257 3.71 -5.83 -6.97
CA GLY A 257 2.44 -5.51 -7.63
C GLY A 257 1.79 -4.25 -7.06
N GLN A 258 1.82 -4.09 -5.74
CA GLN A 258 1.37 -2.86 -5.08
C GLN A 258 2.21 -1.64 -5.50
N MET A 259 3.55 -1.75 -5.48
CA MET A 259 4.48 -0.68 -5.87
C MET A 259 4.18 -0.17 -7.28
N ARG A 260 3.97 -1.09 -8.24
CA ARG A 260 3.59 -0.77 -9.63
C ARG A 260 2.29 0.04 -9.69
N GLU A 261 1.31 -0.28 -8.87
CA GLU A 261 0.01 0.40 -8.88
C GLU A 261 0.04 1.76 -8.18
N VAL A 262 0.80 1.88 -7.09
CA VAL A 262 0.87 3.10 -6.28
C VAL A 262 1.93 4.09 -6.74
N CYS A 263 2.81 3.73 -7.68
CA CYS A 263 3.92 4.59 -8.12
C CYS A 263 3.49 5.96 -8.65
N GLY A 264 2.25 6.07 -9.15
CA GLY A 264 1.67 7.34 -9.58
C GLY A 264 1.26 8.31 -8.46
N LEU A 265 1.34 7.91 -7.17
CA LEU A 265 0.84 8.73 -6.05
C LEU A 265 1.60 10.06 -5.88
N ASN A 266 2.89 10.10 -6.23
CA ASN A 266 3.71 11.33 -6.15
C ASN A 266 3.62 12.18 -7.42
N THR A 267 2.88 11.74 -8.44
CA THR A 267 2.73 12.44 -9.71
C THR A 267 1.28 12.90 -9.87
N PRO A 268 0.99 14.21 -9.82
CA PRO A 268 -0.38 14.72 -9.88
C PRO A 268 -1.18 14.15 -11.06
N GLY A 269 -2.32 13.51 -10.75
CA GLY A 269 -3.21 12.91 -11.74
C GLY A 269 -2.73 11.60 -12.37
N ALA A 270 -1.47 11.18 -12.19
CA ALA A 270 -0.97 9.93 -12.73
C ALA A 270 -1.64 8.72 -12.07
N TYR A 271 -1.75 8.70 -10.74
CA TYR A 271 -2.39 7.59 -10.03
C TYR A 271 -3.83 7.32 -10.50
N VAL A 272 -4.64 8.37 -10.66
CA VAL A 272 -6.03 8.24 -11.14
C VAL A 272 -6.05 7.67 -12.55
N LYS A 273 -5.23 8.20 -13.47
CA LYS A 273 -5.17 7.68 -14.83
C LYS A 273 -4.65 6.25 -14.92
N ILE A 274 -3.69 5.86 -14.06
CA ILE A 274 -3.21 4.48 -13.97
C ILE A 274 -4.37 3.56 -13.53
N LEU A 275 -5.09 3.93 -12.47
CA LEU A 275 -6.23 3.16 -12.00
C LEU A 275 -7.36 3.09 -13.03
N ASP A 276 -7.66 4.18 -13.74
CA ASP A 276 -8.70 4.20 -14.77
C ASP A 276 -8.35 3.26 -15.94
N MET A 277 -7.08 3.20 -16.36
CA MET A 277 -6.63 2.20 -17.34
C MET A 277 -6.75 0.78 -16.79
N LEU A 278 -6.29 0.53 -15.56
CA LEU A 278 -6.41 -0.80 -14.95
C LEU A 278 -7.88 -1.25 -14.78
N ARG A 279 -8.82 -0.30 -14.64
CA ARG A 279 -10.26 -0.55 -14.47
C ARG A 279 -11.04 -0.64 -15.77
N SER A 280 -10.61 0.06 -16.82
CA SER A 280 -11.37 0.09 -18.08
C SER A 280 -11.46 -1.28 -18.72
N ASN A 281 -10.52 -2.19 -18.39
CA ASN A 281 -10.35 -3.49 -19.02
C ASN A 281 -10.20 -3.39 -20.56
N GLU A 282 -9.89 -2.20 -21.09
CA GLU A 282 -9.60 -2.02 -22.52
C GLU A 282 -8.11 -2.21 -22.79
N ILE A 283 -7.26 -1.63 -21.94
CA ILE A 283 -5.80 -1.77 -21.98
C ILE A 283 -5.30 -1.88 -20.54
N THR A 284 -4.46 -2.87 -20.25
CA THR A 284 -3.88 -3.11 -18.93
C THR A 284 -2.42 -3.58 -19.07
N SER A 285 -1.76 -3.86 -17.94
CA SER A 285 -0.42 -4.43 -17.91
C SER A 285 -0.45 -5.94 -17.65
N ALA A 286 0.16 -6.74 -18.52
CA ALA A 286 0.49 -8.14 -18.24
C ALA A 286 1.91 -8.25 -17.67
N THR A 287 2.11 -9.12 -16.69
CA THR A 287 3.44 -9.42 -16.14
C THR A 287 4.05 -10.58 -16.91
N ASN A 288 5.14 -10.33 -17.63
CA ASN A 288 5.80 -11.33 -18.47
C ASN A 288 6.84 -12.13 -17.66
N ALA A 289 7.58 -11.45 -16.81
CA ALA A 289 8.58 -12.07 -15.95
C ALA A 289 8.77 -11.26 -14.67
N PHE A 290 9.17 -11.92 -13.60
CA PHE A 290 9.59 -11.26 -12.37
C PHE A 290 10.62 -12.11 -11.63
N GLU A 291 11.52 -11.44 -10.93
CA GLU A 291 12.55 -12.07 -10.15
C GLU A 291 12.80 -11.32 -8.85
N THR A 292 13.36 -12.03 -7.87
CA THR A 292 13.75 -11.45 -6.60
C THR A 292 14.98 -12.16 -6.07
N THR A 293 15.95 -11.35 -5.69
CA THR A 293 17.15 -11.76 -4.96
C THR A 293 17.03 -11.28 -3.52
N ILE A 294 17.13 -12.22 -2.58
CA ILE A 294 16.95 -11.98 -1.15
C ILE A 294 18.31 -12.10 -0.48
N LEU A 295 18.74 -11.03 0.20
CA LEU A 295 20.06 -10.88 0.80
C LEU A 295 20.04 -11.15 2.31
N SER A 296 18.98 -10.69 2.97
CA SER A 296 18.76 -10.80 4.41
C SER A 296 17.27 -10.71 4.72
N THR A 297 16.90 -10.84 6.00
CA THR A 297 15.50 -10.72 6.45
C THR A 297 15.35 -9.56 7.45
N PRO A 298 14.34 -8.68 7.31
CA PRO A 298 14.10 -7.60 8.27
C PRO A 298 13.54 -8.13 9.60
N ARG A 299 13.55 -7.30 10.65
CA ARG A 299 12.80 -7.59 11.88
C ARG A 299 11.31 -7.36 11.67
N CYS A 300 10.47 -8.09 12.40
CA CYS A 300 9.01 -8.01 12.31
C CYS A 300 8.43 -6.62 12.65
N ASN A 301 9.20 -5.74 13.29
CA ASN A 301 8.83 -4.36 13.63
C ASN A 301 9.52 -3.31 12.77
N ASP A 302 10.27 -3.69 11.74
CA ASP A 302 10.92 -2.74 10.83
C ASP A 302 9.90 -2.05 9.92
N ILE A 303 10.25 -0.86 9.46
CA ILE A 303 9.58 -0.22 8.34
C ILE A 303 10.25 -0.73 7.05
N VAL A 304 9.46 -1.28 6.15
CA VAL A 304 9.91 -1.61 4.79
C VAL A 304 9.76 -0.37 3.92
N GLU A 305 10.81 -0.02 3.18
CA GLU A 305 10.78 0.96 2.10
C GLU A 305 11.04 0.25 0.77
N GLY A 306 10.02 0.21 -0.09
CA GLY A 306 10.19 -0.16 -1.49
C GLY A 306 10.65 1.05 -2.29
N ARG A 307 11.69 0.90 -3.11
CA ARG A 307 12.21 1.92 -4.02
C ARG A 307 12.10 1.43 -5.45
N LEU A 308 11.17 1.98 -6.23
CA LEU A 308 10.84 1.55 -7.59
C LEU A 308 11.27 2.60 -8.63
N TRP A 309 11.92 2.16 -9.70
CA TRP A 309 12.18 2.96 -10.90
C TRP A 309 12.06 2.12 -12.16
N VAL A 310 12.03 2.79 -13.32
CA VAL A 310 11.99 2.14 -14.64
C VAL A 310 13.40 2.04 -15.18
N GLU A 311 13.85 0.82 -15.45
CA GLU A 311 15.15 0.55 -16.06
C GLU A 311 15.09 0.75 -17.57
N ARG A 312 13.99 0.31 -18.19
CA ARG A 312 13.73 0.47 -19.62
C ARG A 312 12.24 0.61 -19.87
N ALA A 313 11.87 1.51 -20.77
CA ALA A 313 10.51 1.57 -21.32
C ALA A 313 10.57 1.58 -22.85
N SER A 314 9.60 0.93 -23.47
CA SER A 314 9.26 1.07 -24.89
C SER A 314 7.76 1.32 -25.03
N ALA A 315 7.30 1.56 -26.25
CA ALA A 315 5.89 1.77 -26.52
C ALA A 315 4.98 0.59 -26.15
N VAL A 316 5.53 -0.63 -25.94
CA VAL A 316 4.75 -1.85 -25.72
C VAL A 316 5.11 -2.59 -24.42
N ASP A 317 6.23 -2.27 -23.79
CA ASP A 317 6.71 -2.96 -22.59
C ASP A 317 7.58 -2.06 -21.72
N CYS A 318 7.83 -2.48 -20.48
CA CYS A 318 8.83 -1.88 -19.63
C CYS A 318 9.42 -2.87 -18.62
N ASP A 319 10.65 -2.60 -18.24
CA ASP A 319 11.39 -3.25 -17.17
C ASP A 319 11.49 -2.30 -16.00
N ALA A 320 11.06 -2.77 -14.82
CA ALA A 320 11.07 -2.01 -13.58
C ALA A 320 11.89 -2.75 -12.52
N VAL A 321 12.65 -1.98 -11.74
CA VAL A 321 13.48 -2.49 -10.66
C VAL A 321 12.96 -1.94 -9.34
N CYS A 322 12.87 -2.81 -8.34
CA CYS A 322 12.49 -2.46 -6.98
C CYS A 322 13.55 -2.92 -5.97
N GLU A 323 14.10 -1.99 -5.19
CA GLU A 323 14.89 -2.32 -4.01
C GLU A 323 14.03 -2.33 -2.76
N TRP A 324 14.32 -3.25 -1.84
CA TRP A 324 13.63 -3.40 -0.57
C TRP A 324 14.57 -3.08 0.57
N TRP A 325 14.24 -2.04 1.32
CA TRP A 325 15.04 -1.51 2.41
C TRP A 325 14.35 -1.70 3.75
N ALA A 326 15.09 -2.20 4.74
CA ALA A 326 14.66 -2.31 6.11
C ALA A 326 15.12 -1.05 6.85
N ILE A 327 14.17 -0.29 7.37
CA ILE A 327 14.41 0.91 8.16
C ILE A 327 14.09 0.56 9.62
N PRO A 328 15.11 0.54 10.51
CA PRO A 328 14.89 0.24 11.92
C PRO A 328 13.86 1.17 12.55
N PHE A 329 12.90 0.59 13.28
CA PHE A 329 11.84 1.40 13.86
C PHE A 329 12.30 2.23 15.06
N ALA A 330 13.10 1.61 15.95
CA ALA A 330 13.63 2.28 17.13
C ALA A 330 14.86 3.15 16.78
N PRO A 331 14.96 4.38 17.33
CA PRO A 331 16.15 5.19 17.16
C PRO A 331 17.39 4.46 17.73
N ASN A 332 18.51 4.52 17.01
CA ASN A 332 19.80 3.86 17.33
C ASN A 332 19.92 2.35 17.04
N GLU A 333 18.97 1.71 16.36
CA GLU A 333 19.08 0.29 15.96
C GLU A 333 19.87 0.05 14.66
N GLY A 334 20.74 0.98 14.26
CA GLY A 334 21.55 0.91 13.05
C GLY A 334 20.96 1.67 11.87
N ASP A 335 21.66 1.61 10.73
CA ASP A 335 21.30 2.31 9.50
C ASP A 335 20.33 1.49 8.65
N PRO A 336 19.56 2.12 7.74
CA PRO A 336 18.76 1.41 6.75
C PRO A 336 19.60 0.47 5.90
N GLN A 337 19.07 -0.72 5.60
CA GLN A 337 19.78 -1.72 4.81
C GLN A 337 18.89 -2.31 3.73
N MET A 338 19.44 -2.46 2.52
CA MET A 338 18.79 -3.21 1.46
C MET A 338 18.83 -4.70 1.80
N PHE A 339 17.67 -5.34 1.87
CA PHE A 339 17.56 -6.76 2.20
C PHE A 339 17.07 -7.61 1.03
N ALA A 340 16.54 -6.98 -0.01
CA ALA A 340 16.20 -7.66 -1.26
C ALA A 340 16.19 -6.70 -2.45
N TRP A 341 16.30 -7.28 -3.64
CA TRP A 341 16.20 -6.60 -4.93
C TRP A 341 15.27 -7.41 -5.82
N SER A 342 14.41 -6.73 -6.57
CA SER A 342 13.47 -7.37 -7.48
C SER A 342 13.45 -6.66 -8.83
N HIS A 343 13.13 -7.43 -9.86
CA HIS A 343 12.92 -6.92 -11.21
C HIS A 343 11.65 -7.50 -11.80
N MET A 344 10.96 -6.71 -12.62
CA MET A 344 9.71 -7.09 -13.27
C MET A 344 9.64 -6.54 -14.68
N THR A 345 9.30 -7.42 -15.62
CA THR A 345 8.99 -7.06 -17.00
C THR A 345 7.48 -7.10 -17.20
N ILE A 346 6.91 -5.99 -17.67
CA ILE A 346 5.48 -5.88 -17.99
C ILE A 346 5.27 -5.41 -19.42
N SER A 347 4.15 -5.83 -20.03
CA SER A 347 3.75 -5.45 -21.38
C SER A 347 2.35 -4.84 -21.40
N ALA A 348 2.11 -3.95 -22.36
CA ALA A 348 0.81 -3.39 -22.63
C ALA A 348 -0.04 -4.45 -23.32
N VAL A 349 -1.20 -4.76 -22.75
CA VAL A 349 -2.12 -5.71 -23.35
C VAL A 349 -3.54 -5.20 -23.37
N GLN A 350 -4.26 -5.51 -24.44
CA GLN A 350 -5.70 -5.36 -24.53
C GLN A 350 -6.37 -6.62 -23.99
N VAL A 351 -7.37 -6.46 -23.13
CA VAL A 351 -8.15 -7.58 -22.58
C VAL A 351 -9.30 -7.89 -23.54
N LEU A 352 -9.43 -9.16 -23.92
CA LEU A 352 -10.51 -9.68 -24.75
C LEU A 352 -11.68 -10.14 -23.87
N ARG A 353 -12.86 -10.33 -24.48
CA ARG A 353 -14.11 -10.65 -23.74
C ARG A 353 -14.03 -11.93 -22.90
N ASP A 354 -13.16 -12.86 -23.27
CA ASP A 354 -12.90 -14.15 -22.61
C ASP A 354 -11.76 -14.08 -21.59
N GLY A 355 -11.25 -12.88 -21.29
CA GLY A 355 -10.12 -12.66 -20.36
C GLY A 355 -8.74 -12.88 -21.00
N ALA A 356 -8.68 -13.44 -22.22
CA ALA A 356 -7.43 -13.55 -22.95
C ALA A 356 -6.87 -12.16 -23.25
N VAL A 357 -5.56 -12.06 -23.41
CA VAL A 357 -4.90 -10.76 -23.65
C VAL A 357 -4.20 -10.73 -24.98
N ARG A 358 -4.13 -9.54 -25.59
CA ARG A 358 -3.43 -9.30 -26.86
C ARG A 358 -2.45 -8.15 -26.68
N ALA A 359 -1.21 -8.33 -27.13
CA ALA A 359 -0.21 -7.26 -27.12
C ALA A 359 -0.73 -6.00 -27.81
N THR A 360 -0.52 -4.85 -27.18
CA THR A 360 -0.89 -3.52 -27.68
C THR A 360 0.20 -2.50 -27.33
N LYS A 361 -0.08 -1.21 -27.51
CA LYS A 361 0.77 -0.11 -27.04
C LYS A 361 0.22 0.49 -25.75
N TRP A 362 1.11 1.02 -24.92
CA TRP A 362 0.73 1.85 -23.79
C TRP A 362 -0.04 3.08 -24.28
N PRO A 363 -1.05 3.55 -23.53
CA PRO A 363 -1.60 4.88 -23.75
C PRO A 363 -0.51 5.95 -23.63
N ASP A 364 -0.54 7.00 -24.47
CA ASP A 364 0.50 8.04 -24.53
C ASP A 364 0.84 8.63 -23.16
N TYR A 365 -0.18 8.87 -22.32
CA TYR A 365 0.03 9.42 -20.98
C TYR A 365 0.77 8.44 -20.06
N PHE A 366 0.53 7.13 -20.19
CA PHE A 366 1.16 6.12 -19.35
C PHE A 366 2.59 5.87 -19.82
N TYR A 367 2.80 5.81 -21.13
CA TYR A 367 4.13 5.74 -21.71
C TYR A 367 4.98 6.93 -21.30
N GLY A 368 4.47 8.16 -21.41
CA GLY A 368 5.17 9.36 -20.94
C GLY A 368 5.46 9.34 -19.44
N PHE A 369 4.60 8.72 -18.62
CA PHE A 369 4.86 8.50 -17.19
C PHE A 369 6.00 7.50 -16.95
N LEU A 370 6.06 6.40 -17.72
CA LEU A 370 7.18 5.44 -17.66
C LEU A 370 8.50 6.11 -18.07
N GLU A 371 8.49 6.95 -19.10
CA GLU A 371 9.66 7.72 -19.54
C GLU A 371 10.17 8.67 -18.44
N LEU A 372 9.27 9.29 -17.66
CA LEU A 372 9.67 10.15 -16.53
C LEU A 372 10.39 9.38 -15.40
N MET A 373 10.06 8.10 -15.20
CA MET A 373 10.73 7.20 -14.25
C MET A 373 11.92 6.46 -14.86
N GLY A 374 12.14 6.64 -16.17
CA GLY A 374 13.14 5.95 -16.96
C GLY A 374 14.57 6.49 -16.80
N PRO A 375 15.55 5.84 -17.45
CA PRO A 375 16.96 6.19 -17.38
C PRO A 375 17.26 7.59 -17.92
N ARG A 376 18.18 8.30 -17.25
CA ARG A 376 18.70 9.61 -17.67
C ARG A 376 20.17 9.57 -18.07
N SER A 377 20.89 8.51 -17.71
CA SER A 377 22.28 8.27 -18.08
C SER A 377 22.50 6.82 -18.56
N SER A 378 23.69 6.55 -19.10
CA SER A 378 24.07 5.19 -19.52
C SER A 378 24.46 4.34 -18.32
N GLY A 379 24.05 3.06 -18.33
CA GLY A 379 24.32 2.11 -17.25
C GLY A 379 23.34 0.94 -17.31
N ALA A 380 23.50 -0.04 -16.43
CA ALA A 380 22.55 -1.12 -16.24
C ALA A 380 22.44 -1.42 -14.74
N SER A 381 21.22 -1.64 -14.26
CA SER A 381 21.02 -2.23 -12.93
C SER A 381 21.51 -3.68 -13.00
N ARG A 382 22.11 -4.15 -11.91
CA ARG A 382 22.46 -5.56 -11.79
C ARG A 382 21.92 -6.08 -10.48
N ALA A 383 21.23 -7.22 -10.54
CA ALA A 383 20.85 -7.93 -9.34
C ALA A 383 22.09 -8.11 -8.44
N PRO A 384 21.99 -7.79 -7.15
CA PRO A 384 23.07 -8.05 -6.22
C PRO A 384 23.37 -9.55 -6.23
N SER A 385 24.63 -9.93 -6.05
CA SER A 385 24.97 -11.32 -5.85
C SER A 385 24.48 -11.76 -4.47
N THR A 386 24.01 -13.01 -4.37
CA THR A 386 23.87 -13.70 -3.09
C THR A 386 25.18 -14.43 -2.84
N PRO A 387 26.13 -13.85 -2.09
CA PRO A 387 27.28 -14.64 -1.67
C PRO A 387 26.72 -15.77 -0.81
N SER A 388 27.00 -17.03 -1.06
CA SER A 388 26.70 -18.10 -0.09
C SER A 388 27.56 -19.30 -0.43
N ASP A 389 28.22 -19.85 0.59
CA ASP A 389 28.92 -21.12 0.48
C ASP A 389 27.88 -22.24 0.60
N TYR A 390 27.49 -22.79 -0.55
CA TYR A 390 26.52 -23.88 -0.64
C TYR A 390 27.15 -25.24 -0.30
N GLY A 391 28.46 -25.29 -0.08
CA GLY A 391 29.23 -26.52 0.06
C GLY A 391 29.39 -27.28 -1.26
N SER A 392 29.73 -28.55 -1.17
CA SER A 392 30.01 -29.41 -2.32
C SER A 392 28.73 -29.71 -3.12
N CYS A 393 28.85 -29.82 -4.44
CA CYS A 393 27.76 -30.31 -5.30
C CYS A 393 27.60 -31.83 -5.14
N CYS A 394 26.43 -32.27 -4.71
CA CYS A 394 26.07 -33.68 -4.53
C CYS A 394 25.38 -34.25 -5.77
N PHE A 395 24.64 -33.41 -6.49
CA PHE A 395 23.95 -33.76 -7.73
C PHE A 395 23.77 -32.51 -8.59
N GLU A 396 23.94 -32.66 -9.89
CA GLU A 396 23.60 -31.65 -10.88
C GLU A 396 23.03 -32.37 -12.11
N GLU A 397 21.91 -31.87 -12.61
CA GLU A 397 21.32 -32.38 -13.84
C GLU A 397 22.19 -31.99 -15.05
N ILE A 398 22.39 -32.95 -15.96
CA ILE A 398 23.11 -32.69 -17.21
C ILE A 398 22.28 -31.68 -18.05
N PRO A 399 22.85 -30.52 -18.40
CA PRO A 399 22.15 -29.53 -19.21
C PRO A 399 21.72 -30.13 -20.55
N GLY A 400 20.50 -29.81 -20.98
CA GLY A 400 19.97 -30.26 -22.26
C GLY A 400 18.67 -29.55 -22.61
N PRO A 401 18.24 -29.57 -23.88
CA PRO A 401 17.07 -28.80 -24.35
C PRO A 401 15.73 -29.20 -23.72
N ARG A 402 15.69 -30.35 -23.02
CA ARG A 402 14.53 -30.83 -22.24
C ARG A 402 14.86 -31.09 -20.77
N ALA A 403 16.08 -30.78 -20.33
CA ALA A 403 16.49 -30.92 -18.95
C ALA A 403 15.72 -29.88 -18.12
N THR A 404 14.85 -30.35 -17.25
CA THR A 404 13.99 -29.51 -16.40
C THR A 404 14.09 -29.90 -14.93
N GLY A 405 14.98 -30.82 -14.60
CA GLY A 405 15.19 -31.37 -13.27
C GLY A 405 14.53 -32.73 -13.07
N LEU A 406 14.91 -33.39 -11.97
CA LEU A 406 14.23 -34.56 -11.44
C LEU A 406 12.92 -34.13 -10.77
N LEU A 407 11.77 -34.67 -11.19
CA LEU A 407 10.50 -34.42 -10.52
C LEU A 407 10.57 -34.86 -9.06
N LEU A 408 10.33 -33.92 -8.14
CA LEU A 408 10.30 -34.15 -6.70
C LEU A 408 8.88 -34.24 -6.17
N ALA A 409 8.02 -33.32 -6.60
CA ALA A 409 6.64 -33.22 -6.17
C ALA A 409 5.80 -32.48 -7.22
N ASP A 410 4.50 -32.73 -7.22
CA ASP A 410 3.53 -31.91 -7.93
C ASP A 410 2.22 -31.79 -7.16
N GLU A 411 1.50 -30.71 -7.40
CA GLU A 411 0.20 -30.45 -6.78
C GLU A 411 -0.73 -29.74 -7.77
N VAL A 412 -2.02 -30.07 -7.72
CA VAL A 412 -3.04 -29.38 -8.51
C VAL A 412 -3.81 -28.43 -7.61
N PHE A 413 -3.83 -27.15 -7.99
CA PHE A 413 -4.58 -26.11 -7.32
C PHE A 413 -5.87 -25.84 -8.10
N ASP A 414 -7.01 -25.94 -7.42
CA ASP A 414 -8.27 -25.39 -7.92
C ASP A 414 -8.26 -23.87 -7.67
N THR A 415 -8.59 -23.09 -8.69
CA THR A 415 -8.54 -21.62 -8.59
C THR A 415 -9.92 -21.01 -8.44
N SER A 416 -9.97 -19.81 -7.86
CA SER A 416 -11.20 -19.05 -7.65
C SER A 416 -10.98 -17.55 -7.87
N PHE A 417 -12.02 -16.74 -7.63
CA PHE A 417 -11.89 -15.28 -7.71
C PHE A 417 -10.87 -14.70 -6.71
N GLU A 418 -10.57 -15.38 -5.60
CA GLU A 418 -9.54 -14.94 -4.64
C GLU A 418 -8.12 -14.97 -5.26
N ASP A 419 -7.90 -15.85 -6.23
CA ASP A 419 -6.61 -16.00 -6.92
C ASP A 419 -6.44 -15.00 -8.07
N GLY A 420 -7.52 -14.31 -8.44
CA GLY A 420 -7.59 -13.41 -9.58
C GLY A 420 -7.23 -11.95 -9.28
N ASN A 421 -7.44 -11.10 -10.28
CA ASN A 421 -7.30 -9.65 -10.18
C ASN A 421 -8.46 -8.92 -10.89
N VAL A 422 -8.40 -7.58 -10.95
CA VAL A 422 -9.45 -6.73 -11.57
C VAL A 422 -9.64 -6.98 -13.08
N VAL A 423 -8.62 -7.51 -13.76
CA VAL A 423 -8.66 -7.88 -15.19
C VAL A 423 -9.46 -9.17 -15.40
N GLY A 424 -9.54 -10.02 -14.38
CA GLY A 424 -10.29 -11.28 -14.42
C GLY A 424 -9.45 -12.52 -14.69
N ASN A 425 -8.12 -12.40 -14.79
CA ASN A 425 -7.19 -13.54 -14.85
C ASN A 425 -6.52 -13.79 -13.49
N ILE A 426 -5.84 -14.93 -13.35
CA ILE A 426 -5.07 -15.27 -12.15
C ILE A 426 -3.93 -14.26 -11.96
N TYR A 427 -3.82 -13.73 -10.75
CA TYR A 427 -2.78 -12.75 -10.41
C TYR A 427 -1.39 -13.38 -10.40
N PHE A 428 -0.39 -12.69 -10.95
CA PHE A 428 0.96 -13.24 -11.13
C PHE A 428 1.60 -13.70 -9.80
N ALA A 429 1.35 -12.98 -8.69
CA ALA A 429 1.90 -13.33 -7.38
C ALA A 429 1.32 -14.64 -6.83
N THR A 430 0.15 -15.08 -7.31
CA THR A 430 -0.48 -16.35 -6.93
C THR A 430 0.39 -17.54 -7.34
N TYR A 431 1.04 -17.47 -8.51
CA TYR A 431 1.98 -18.52 -8.95
C TYR A 431 3.14 -18.70 -7.96
N GLY A 432 3.70 -17.60 -7.46
CA GLY A 432 4.75 -17.65 -6.44
C GLY A 432 4.26 -18.25 -5.12
N ALA A 433 2.98 -18.02 -4.76
CA ALA A 433 2.36 -18.65 -3.60
C ALA A 433 2.18 -20.17 -3.78
N TRP A 434 1.78 -20.64 -4.97
CA TRP A 434 1.75 -22.09 -5.25
C TRP A 434 3.15 -22.70 -5.21
N GLN A 435 4.15 -22.02 -5.74
CA GLN A 435 5.55 -22.46 -5.67
C GLN A 435 6.00 -22.69 -4.21
N GLY A 436 5.71 -21.72 -3.34
CA GLY A 436 5.98 -21.82 -1.91
C GLY A 436 5.26 -22.98 -1.25
N ARG A 437 3.98 -23.21 -1.58
CA ARG A 437 3.18 -24.32 -1.02
C ARG A 437 3.72 -25.69 -1.40
N VAL A 438 4.01 -25.93 -2.69
CA VAL A 438 4.56 -27.22 -3.16
C VAL A 438 5.92 -27.49 -2.51
N ARG A 439 6.78 -26.47 -2.47
CA ARG A 439 8.09 -26.54 -1.79
C ARG A 439 7.92 -26.89 -0.32
N ASP A 440 7.19 -26.07 0.42
CA ASP A 440 7.08 -26.21 1.87
C ASP A 440 6.47 -27.55 2.26
N ARG A 441 5.45 -28.01 1.50
CA ARG A 441 4.84 -29.32 1.72
C ARG A 441 5.82 -30.46 1.51
N PHE A 442 6.57 -30.47 0.40
CA PHE A 442 7.54 -31.51 0.12
C PHE A 442 8.61 -31.62 1.21
N PHE A 443 9.22 -30.50 1.60
CA PHE A 443 10.27 -30.51 2.62
C PHE A 443 9.74 -30.83 4.02
N TYR A 444 8.52 -30.38 4.34
CA TYR A 444 7.83 -30.76 5.56
C TYR A 444 7.54 -32.26 5.61
N GLU A 445 7.16 -32.90 4.50
CA GLU A 445 6.92 -34.34 4.45
C GLU A 445 8.21 -35.15 4.66
N LEU A 446 9.38 -34.64 4.22
CA LEU A 446 10.68 -35.26 4.48
C LEU A 446 11.11 -35.16 5.96
N SER A 447 10.87 -34.01 6.60
CA SER A 447 11.25 -33.80 8.00
C SER A 447 10.27 -32.90 8.76
N PRO A 448 9.14 -33.43 9.25
CA PRO A 448 8.14 -32.63 9.96
C PRO A 448 8.68 -31.95 11.22
N GLU A 449 9.67 -32.54 11.89
CA GLU A 449 10.28 -32.01 13.11
C GLU A 449 11.08 -30.71 12.87
N ASP A 450 11.77 -30.59 11.74
CA ASP A 450 12.59 -29.42 11.42
C ASP A 450 11.74 -28.20 11.01
N PHE A 451 10.45 -28.40 10.75
CA PHE A 451 9.50 -27.35 10.37
C PHE A 451 8.52 -26.99 11.51
N ARG A 452 8.51 -27.75 12.61
CA ARG A 452 7.64 -27.53 13.77
C ARG A 452 8.42 -26.90 14.92
N GLY A 453 7.70 -26.35 15.91
CA GLY A 453 8.30 -26.01 17.20
C GLY A 453 9.16 -24.74 17.25
N ARG A 454 9.16 -23.90 16.21
CA ARG A 454 9.99 -22.69 16.09
C ARG A 454 11.49 -23.02 16.09
N PRO A 455 11.99 -23.62 15.00
CA PRO A 455 13.40 -23.96 14.85
C PRO A 455 14.28 -22.69 14.77
N ASP A 456 15.58 -22.87 15.03
CA ASP A 456 16.59 -21.81 14.85
C ASP A 456 16.94 -21.60 13.36
N SER A 457 16.97 -22.70 12.60
CA SER A 457 17.23 -22.71 11.15
C SER A 457 15.96 -22.96 10.36
N GLU A 458 15.92 -22.54 9.10
CA GLU A 458 14.79 -22.80 8.20
C GLU A 458 15.21 -22.89 6.73
N LEU A 459 14.24 -23.31 5.91
CA LEU A 459 14.34 -23.29 4.46
C LEU A 459 14.02 -21.90 3.89
N ILE A 460 15.05 -21.13 3.58
CA ILE A 460 14.92 -19.80 2.98
C ILE A 460 15.01 -19.85 1.45
N CYS A 461 14.45 -18.82 0.81
CA CYS A 461 14.65 -18.55 -0.62
C CYS A 461 15.68 -17.43 -0.76
N THR A 462 16.73 -17.63 -1.55
CA THR A 462 17.71 -16.57 -1.85
C THR A 462 17.54 -16.01 -3.26
N ASN A 463 17.06 -16.82 -4.20
CA ASN A 463 16.76 -16.40 -5.56
C ASN A 463 15.45 -17.02 -6.02
N PHE A 464 14.65 -16.19 -6.66
CA PHE A 464 13.39 -16.57 -7.28
C PHE A 464 13.32 -15.92 -8.65
N ARG A 465 12.87 -16.68 -9.66
CA ARG A 465 12.55 -16.14 -10.98
C ARG A 465 11.32 -16.84 -11.53
N MET A 466 10.51 -16.11 -12.29
CA MET A 466 9.40 -16.68 -13.02
C MET A 466 9.20 -15.99 -14.36
N THR A 467 8.90 -16.80 -15.37
CA THR A 467 8.49 -16.34 -16.70
C THR A 467 7.10 -16.88 -17.00
N GLN A 468 6.18 -15.97 -17.27
CA GLN A 468 4.82 -16.25 -17.72
C GLN A 468 4.80 -16.47 -19.23
N LEU A 469 4.06 -17.48 -19.66
CA LEU A 469 3.90 -17.84 -21.08
C LEU A 469 2.45 -17.64 -21.54
N ARG A 470 1.48 -17.90 -20.65
CA ARG A 470 0.03 -17.83 -20.92
C ARG A 470 -0.74 -17.53 -19.63
N GLU A 471 -1.94 -17.00 -19.81
CA GLU A 471 -2.86 -16.69 -18.73
C GLU A 471 -3.66 -17.92 -18.29
N ALA A 472 -3.94 -17.97 -16.99
CA ALA A 472 -4.97 -18.82 -16.40
C ALA A 472 -6.11 -17.94 -15.90
N MET A 473 -7.32 -18.50 -15.89
CA MET A 473 -8.53 -17.83 -15.40
C MET A 473 -8.96 -18.43 -14.06
N PRO A 474 -9.71 -17.69 -13.23
CA PRO A 474 -10.46 -18.28 -12.13
C PRO A 474 -11.24 -19.51 -12.58
N PHE A 475 -11.29 -20.54 -11.74
CA PHE A 475 -11.86 -21.86 -11.99
C PHE A 475 -11.10 -22.77 -12.97
N ASP A 476 -9.96 -22.33 -13.50
CA ASP A 476 -8.98 -23.25 -14.07
C ASP A 476 -8.37 -24.12 -12.96
N ARG A 477 -7.94 -25.33 -13.34
CA ARG A 477 -7.12 -26.19 -12.48
C ARG A 477 -5.67 -26.07 -12.91
N VAL A 478 -4.79 -25.71 -11.98
CA VAL A 478 -3.38 -25.46 -12.28
C VAL A 478 -2.50 -26.47 -11.56
N ARG A 479 -1.81 -27.33 -12.32
CA ARG A 479 -0.80 -28.24 -11.82
C ARG A 479 0.56 -27.55 -11.75
N VAL A 480 1.22 -27.66 -10.61
CA VAL A 480 2.53 -27.09 -10.35
C VAL A 480 3.48 -28.23 -10.01
N GLU A 481 4.50 -28.40 -10.85
CA GLU A 481 5.51 -29.44 -10.67
C GLU A 481 6.81 -28.81 -10.19
N MET A 482 7.35 -29.30 -9.08
CA MET A 482 8.66 -28.94 -8.54
C MET A 482 9.70 -29.99 -8.94
N ARG A 483 10.85 -29.53 -9.43
CA ARG A 483 11.95 -30.39 -9.87
C ARG A 483 13.29 -29.98 -9.31
N LEU A 484 14.16 -30.95 -9.03
CA LEU A 484 15.53 -30.75 -8.60
C LEU A 484 16.48 -30.62 -9.80
N VAL A 485 17.14 -29.47 -9.91
CA VAL A 485 18.17 -29.20 -10.93
C VAL A 485 19.56 -29.47 -10.36
N ALA A 486 19.86 -28.94 -9.18
CA ALA A 486 21.11 -29.19 -8.49
C ALA A 486 20.90 -29.32 -6.97
N LEU A 487 21.70 -30.15 -6.33
CA LEU A 487 21.73 -30.36 -4.89
C LEU A 487 23.15 -30.13 -4.38
N TYR A 488 23.27 -29.32 -3.34
CA TYR A 488 24.48 -29.02 -2.61
C TYR A 488 24.32 -29.41 -1.14
N GLU A 489 25.42 -29.38 -0.39
CA GLU A 489 25.40 -29.67 1.06
C GLU A 489 24.47 -28.74 1.85
N ARG A 490 24.26 -27.51 1.38
CA ARG A 490 23.50 -26.46 2.09
C ARG A 490 22.41 -25.78 1.27
N ALA A 491 22.25 -26.17 0.00
CA ALA A 491 21.31 -25.56 -0.92
C ALA A 491 20.79 -26.53 -1.97
N ALA A 492 19.71 -26.14 -2.64
CA ALA A 492 19.17 -26.83 -3.81
C ALA A 492 18.65 -25.81 -4.82
N ASP A 493 18.96 -26.05 -6.09
CA ASP A 493 18.37 -25.34 -7.21
C ASP A 493 17.18 -26.12 -7.72
N LEU A 494 16.02 -25.48 -7.68
CA LEU A 494 14.74 -26.06 -8.04
C LEU A 494 14.17 -25.35 -9.27
N SER A 495 13.61 -26.12 -10.19
CA SER A 495 12.79 -25.58 -11.28
C SER A 495 11.32 -25.89 -11.04
N PHE A 496 10.46 -25.06 -11.59
CA PHE A 496 9.02 -25.22 -11.51
C PHE A 496 8.38 -25.14 -12.89
N GLN A 497 7.39 -25.99 -13.11
CA GLN A 497 6.55 -25.95 -14.32
C GLN A 497 5.09 -25.85 -13.94
N TYR A 498 4.37 -25.00 -14.66
CA TYR A 498 2.97 -24.70 -14.38
C TYR A 498 2.12 -25.07 -15.60
N PHE A 499 1.07 -25.85 -15.37
CA PHE A 499 0.18 -26.32 -16.43
C PHE A 499 -1.28 -26.09 -16.06
N ARG A 500 -2.05 -25.54 -16.99
CA ARG A 500 -3.51 -25.64 -16.92
C ARG A 500 -3.91 -27.05 -17.31
N VAL A 501 -4.74 -27.68 -16.49
CA VAL A 501 -5.27 -29.02 -16.72
C VAL A 501 -6.73 -28.90 -17.16
N ALA A 502 -7.02 -29.33 -18.38
CA ALA A 502 -8.37 -29.38 -18.91
C ALA A 502 -9.17 -30.58 -18.34
N PRO A 503 -10.52 -30.59 -18.44
CA PRO A 503 -11.34 -31.70 -17.96
C PRO A 503 -11.02 -33.06 -18.61
N ASP A 504 -10.48 -33.06 -19.83
CA ASP A 504 -10.04 -34.27 -20.55
C ASP A 504 -8.62 -34.73 -20.17
N GLY A 505 -7.97 -34.03 -19.23
CA GLY A 505 -6.61 -34.30 -18.78
C GLY A 505 -5.52 -33.70 -19.66
N SER A 506 -5.86 -33.00 -20.75
CA SER A 506 -4.86 -32.31 -21.55
C SER A 506 -4.24 -31.12 -20.80
N GLU A 507 -2.96 -30.89 -21.04
CA GLU A 507 -2.18 -29.88 -20.32
C GLU A 507 -1.69 -28.77 -21.23
N THR A 508 -1.85 -27.53 -20.77
CA THR A 508 -1.30 -26.34 -21.44
C THR A 508 -0.30 -25.66 -20.52
N LYS A 509 0.95 -25.52 -20.96
CA LYS A 509 2.00 -24.86 -20.17
C LYS A 509 1.71 -23.36 -20.03
N LEU A 510 1.69 -22.90 -18.77
CA LEU A 510 1.37 -21.53 -18.36
C LEU A 510 2.63 -20.73 -18.02
N ALA A 511 3.57 -21.31 -17.29
CA ALA A 511 4.75 -20.61 -16.79
C ALA A 511 5.91 -21.57 -16.51
N VAL A 512 7.09 -20.98 -16.30
CA VAL A 512 8.26 -21.64 -15.72
C VAL A 512 8.80 -20.82 -14.57
N GLY A 513 9.31 -21.49 -13.53
CA GLY A 513 9.89 -20.85 -12.36
C GLY A 513 11.23 -21.45 -11.96
N GLU A 514 12.02 -20.67 -11.24
CA GLU A 514 13.29 -21.06 -10.65
C GLU A 514 13.29 -20.64 -9.17
N HIS A 515 13.94 -21.45 -8.34
CA HIS A 515 14.03 -21.20 -6.92
C HIS A 515 15.35 -21.76 -6.37
N ARG A 516 16.13 -20.91 -5.71
CA ARG A 516 17.25 -21.37 -4.88
C ARG A 516 16.79 -21.49 -3.44
N ALA A 517 16.73 -22.72 -2.96
CA ALA A 517 16.39 -23.06 -1.59
C ALA A 517 17.68 -23.25 -0.79
N VAL A 518 17.80 -22.61 0.37
CA VAL A 518 18.98 -22.70 1.23
C VAL A 518 18.51 -23.04 2.64
N TRP A 519 19.14 -24.02 3.28
CA TRP A 519 18.94 -24.26 4.70
C TRP A 519 19.85 -23.30 5.47
N ALA A 520 19.27 -22.44 6.31
CA ALA A 520 20.04 -21.39 6.97
C ALA A 520 19.43 -20.95 8.29
N THR A 521 20.27 -20.43 9.17
CA THR A 521 19.84 -19.66 10.34
C THR A 521 19.63 -18.20 9.92
N PRO A 522 18.38 -17.67 9.94
CA PRO A 522 18.12 -16.28 9.63
C PRO A 522 18.54 -15.40 10.81
N VAL A 523 19.41 -14.43 10.53
CA VAL A 523 19.76 -13.40 11.49
C VAL A 523 19.17 -12.09 11.00
N ALA A 524 18.39 -11.42 11.85
CA ALA A 524 17.64 -10.25 11.42
C ALA A 524 18.58 -9.11 11.01
N ARG A 525 18.35 -8.56 9.81
CA ARG A 525 19.16 -7.56 9.12
C ARG A 525 20.60 -8.01 8.83
N GLU A 526 20.87 -9.30 8.93
CA GLU A 526 22.15 -9.87 8.55
C GLU A 526 21.93 -10.92 7.48
N LYS A 527 23.00 -11.18 6.75
CA LYS A 527 23.00 -12.24 5.76
C LYS A 527 22.82 -13.58 6.47
N ALA A 528 21.86 -14.37 6.00
CA ALA A 528 21.59 -15.69 6.58
C ALA A 528 22.83 -16.59 6.48
N MET A 529 23.09 -17.36 7.53
CA MET A 529 24.20 -18.30 7.60
C MET A 529 23.74 -19.65 7.06
N ALA A 530 24.24 -20.03 5.88
CA ALA A 530 23.93 -21.31 5.27
C ALA A 530 24.50 -22.46 6.12
N GLU A 531 23.69 -23.49 6.33
CA GLU A 531 24.00 -24.66 7.14
C GLU A 531 23.75 -25.93 6.34
N ASN A 532 24.36 -27.03 6.77
CA ASN A 532 24.06 -28.32 6.16
C ASN A 532 22.59 -28.66 6.35
N TRP A 533 22.00 -29.29 5.32
CA TRP A 533 20.66 -29.83 5.42
C TRP A 533 20.49 -30.74 6.65
N PRO A 534 19.32 -30.74 7.30
CA PRO A 534 18.98 -31.80 8.24
C PRO A 534 19.12 -33.17 7.58
N SER A 535 19.63 -34.16 8.32
CA SER A 535 20.01 -35.47 7.75
C SER A 535 18.86 -36.12 6.99
N LYS A 536 17.61 -36.06 7.51
CA LYS A 536 16.43 -36.61 6.84
C LYS A 536 16.11 -35.95 5.50
N ILE A 537 16.27 -34.62 5.43
CA ILE A 537 16.06 -33.88 4.19
C ILE A 537 17.12 -34.26 3.15
N MET A 538 18.39 -34.30 3.57
CA MET A 538 19.50 -34.67 2.69
C MET A 538 19.38 -36.11 2.18
N GLU A 539 19.11 -37.06 3.08
CA GLU A 539 18.89 -38.47 2.74
C GLU A 539 17.71 -38.63 1.78
N GLY A 540 16.57 -38.00 2.08
CA GLY A 540 15.39 -38.04 1.23
C GLY A 540 15.64 -37.50 -0.17
N LEU A 541 16.38 -36.40 -0.32
CA LEU A 541 16.76 -35.86 -1.62
C LEU A 541 17.73 -36.76 -2.38
N LEU A 542 18.75 -37.32 -1.70
CA LEU A 542 19.70 -38.25 -2.30
C LEU A 542 19.05 -39.56 -2.75
N ASP A 543 18.07 -40.05 -2.01
CA ASP A 543 17.31 -41.25 -2.40
C ASP A 543 16.51 -41.01 -3.68
N ARG A 544 15.86 -39.85 -3.84
CA ARG A 544 15.23 -39.46 -5.11
C ARG A 544 16.24 -39.42 -6.27
N VAL A 545 17.43 -38.87 -6.03
CA VAL A 545 18.50 -38.83 -7.04
C VAL A 545 18.95 -40.24 -7.44
N ARG A 546 19.07 -41.16 -6.47
CA ARG A 546 19.44 -42.57 -6.71
C ARG A 546 18.35 -43.31 -7.48
N GLU A 547 17.07 -43.12 -7.15
CA GLU A 547 15.93 -43.71 -7.85
C GLU A 547 15.88 -43.33 -9.34
N ARG A 548 16.36 -42.13 -9.71
CA ARG A 548 16.43 -41.66 -11.10
C ARG A 548 17.56 -42.32 -11.90
N ARG A 549 18.69 -42.66 -11.27
CA ARG A 549 19.79 -43.33 -11.97
C ARG A 549 19.37 -44.78 -12.21
N PRO A 550 19.27 -45.28 -13.46
CA PRO A 550 19.15 -46.71 -13.65
C PRO A 550 20.35 -47.35 -12.95
N MET A 551 20.12 -48.43 -12.19
CA MET A 551 21.20 -49.23 -11.64
C MET A 551 22.16 -49.54 -12.79
N ALA A 552 23.33 -48.91 -12.77
CA ALA A 552 24.40 -49.24 -13.70
C ALA A 552 24.90 -50.62 -13.27
N SER A 553 24.45 -51.64 -14.01
CA SER A 553 25.03 -52.99 -14.01
C SER A 553 26.33 -53.00 -14.81
#